data_AF-A0A2M7XPA0-F1
#
_entry.id   AF-A0A2M7XPA0-F1
#
_cell.length_a   1.000
_cell.length_b   1.000
_cell.length_c   1.000
_cell.angle_alpha   90.00
_cell.angle_beta   90.00
_cell.angle_gamma   90.00
#
_symmetry.space_group_name_H-M   'P 1'
#
loop_
_entity.id
_entity.type
_entity.pdbx_description
1 polymer ?
#
loop_
_entity_poly.entity_id
_entity_poly.type
_entity_poly.pdbx_seq_one_letter_code
_entity_poly.pdbx_strand_id
1 'polypeptide(L)'
;MAMNMNILNQYARHAHWLVRLSLAATFIYHSIPKFMNPGMMGMPVIMVIMVGLAELGGALLLLWGGFGPDWATRLGSAFFAIVMLGAIMMVHLAYGWNSINMGMGNMGKGMEFQTLILAISLYFVFKGNSVSTETAIV
;
A
#
# COMPACT_ATOMS: atom_id res chain seq x y z
N MET A 1 8.11 -33.50 -12.76
CA MET A 1 8.08 -32.10 -12.26
C MET A 1 6.70 -31.42 -12.39
N ALA A 2 5.62 -32.13 -12.77
CA ALA A 2 4.27 -31.55 -12.92
C ALA A 2 3.44 -31.51 -11.62
N MET A 3 3.85 -32.22 -10.57
CA MET A 3 3.09 -32.36 -9.32
C MET A 3 3.13 -31.09 -8.43
N ASN A 4 4.12 -30.19 -8.63
CA ASN A 4 4.36 -29.03 -7.76
C ASN A 4 3.51 -27.79 -8.15
N MET A 5 3.24 -27.59 -9.45
CA MET A 5 2.44 -26.45 -9.93
C MET A 5 0.97 -26.54 -9.50
N ASN A 6 0.44 -27.76 -9.34
CA ASN A 6 -0.94 -27.97 -8.92
C ASN A 6 -1.20 -27.47 -7.49
N ILE A 7 -0.23 -27.62 -6.60
CA ILE A 7 -0.35 -27.15 -5.21
C ILE A 7 -0.36 -25.62 -5.17
N LEU A 8 0.55 -24.95 -5.89
CA LEU A 8 0.61 -23.49 -5.93
C LEU A 8 -0.70 -22.87 -6.48
N ASN A 9 -1.27 -23.47 -7.52
CA ASN A 9 -2.53 -23.00 -8.09
C ASN A 9 -3.71 -23.10 -7.11
N GLN A 10 -3.78 -24.16 -6.29
CA GLN A 10 -4.83 -24.31 -5.26
C GLN A 10 -4.85 -23.15 -4.25
N TYR A 11 -3.69 -22.55 -3.95
CA TYR A 11 -3.60 -21.44 -3.01
C TYR A 11 -3.61 -20.06 -3.68
N ALA A 12 -3.55 -19.98 -5.02
CA ALA A 12 -3.43 -18.72 -5.75
C ALA A 12 -4.57 -17.74 -5.43
N ARG A 13 -5.80 -18.23 -5.26
CA ARG A 13 -6.97 -17.44 -4.85
C ARG A 13 -6.82 -16.74 -3.49
N HIS A 14 -5.88 -17.15 -2.65
CA HIS A 14 -5.62 -16.53 -1.33
C HIS A 14 -4.36 -15.65 -1.33
N ALA A 15 -3.53 -15.71 -2.37
CA ALA A 15 -2.24 -15.01 -2.43
C ALA A 15 -2.35 -13.49 -2.29
N HIS A 16 -3.49 -12.91 -2.69
CA HIS A 16 -3.76 -11.48 -2.51
C HIS A 16 -3.68 -11.02 -1.05
N TRP A 17 -3.90 -11.91 -0.07
CA TRP A 17 -3.78 -11.56 1.34
C TRP A 17 -2.37 -11.20 1.77
N LEU A 18 -1.34 -11.80 1.16
CA LEU A 18 0.05 -11.44 1.44
C LEU A 18 0.28 -9.94 1.18
N VAL A 19 -0.21 -9.46 0.04
CA VAL A 19 -0.06 -8.06 -0.36
C VAL A 19 -0.97 -7.14 0.46
N ARG A 20 -2.23 -7.54 0.70
CA ARG A 20 -3.18 -6.74 1.50
C ARG A 20 -2.69 -6.54 2.93
N LEU A 21 -2.23 -7.60 3.58
CA LEU A 21 -1.74 -7.54 4.95
C LEU A 21 -0.46 -6.72 5.05
N SER A 22 0.46 -6.87 4.08
CA SER A 22 1.67 -6.06 4.03
C SER A 22 1.35 -4.57 3.87
N LEU A 23 0.52 -4.19 2.88
CA LEU A 23 0.10 -2.80 2.69
C LEU A 23 -0.63 -2.24 3.90
N ALA A 24 -1.60 -2.98 4.44
CA ALA A 24 -2.38 -2.54 5.60
C ALA A 24 -1.48 -2.33 6.82
N ALA A 25 -0.55 -3.25 7.10
CA ALA A 25 0.39 -3.11 8.21
C ALA A 25 1.27 -1.85 8.05
N THR A 26 1.80 -1.60 6.84
CA THR A 26 2.58 -0.39 6.54
C THR A 26 1.76 0.87 6.81
N PHE A 27 0.56 0.98 6.26
CA PHE A 27 -0.24 2.21 6.39
C PHE A 27 -0.83 2.40 7.79
N ILE A 28 -1.19 1.33 8.50
CA ILE A 28 -1.59 1.41 9.92
C ILE A 28 -0.42 1.96 10.73
N TYR A 29 0.78 1.39 10.57
CA TYR A 29 1.97 1.85 11.28
C TYR A 29 2.28 3.33 11.00
N HIS A 30 2.21 3.75 9.73
CA HIS A 30 2.49 5.15 9.36
C HIS A 30 1.40 6.14 9.74
N SER A 31 0.16 5.67 9.95
CA SER A 31 -0.96 6.53 10.36
C SER A 31 -0.88 6.93 11.84
N ILE A 32 -0.38 6.05 12.72
CA ILE A 32 -0.37 6.27 14.17
C ILE A 32 0.37 7.56 14.56
N PRO A 33 1.61 7.83 14.09
CA PRO A 33 2.32 9.06 14.44
C PRO A 33 1.58 10.34 14.00
N LYS A 34 0.77 10.28 12.94
CA LYS A 34 0.04 11.45 12.42
C LYS A 34 -1.06 11.92 13.37
N PHE A 35 -1.57 11.03 14.23
CA PHE A 35 -2.52 11.38 15.27
C PHE A 35 -1.84 11.74 16.59
N MET A 36 -0.71 11.09 16.91
CA MET A 36 0.03 11.35 18.15
C MET A 36 0.82 12.67 18.10
N ASN A 37 1.36 13.02 16.94
CA ASN A 37 2.15 14.22 16.74
C ASN A 37 1.92 14.80 15.33
N PRO A 38 0.73 15.39 15.06
CA PRO A 38 0.40 15.91 13.73
C PRO A 38 1.29 17.08 13.27
N GLY A 39 2.09 17.69 14.15
CA GLY A 39 3.05 18.74 13.80
C GLY A 39 4.36 18.22 13.19
N MET A 40 4.62 16.90 13.23
CA MET A 40 5.92 16.32 12.87
C MET A 40 6.35 16.53 11.42
N MET A 41 5.40 16.83 10.52
CA MET A 41 5.64 16.93 9.07
C MET A 41 5.89 18.38 8.61
N GLY A 42 5.85 19.38 9.51
CA GLY A 42 6.01 20.79 9.12
C GLY A 42 4.92 21.34 8.20
N MET A 43 3.81 20.62 8.09
CA MET A 43 2.64 20.94 7.27
C MET A 43 1.47 21.39 8.17
N PRO A 44 0.41 22.03 7.61
CA PRO A 44 -0.79 22.32 8.39
C PRO A 44 -1.34 21.07 9.08
N VAL A 45 -1.58 21.15 10.39
CA VAL A 45 -2.05 20.03 11.24
C VAL A 45 -3.25 19.31 10.64
N ILE A 46 -4.21 20.06 10.09
CA ILE A 46 -5.39 19.48 9.45
C ILE A 46 -5.05 18.58 8.26
N MET A 47 -4.03 18.94 7.47
CA MET A 47 -3.60 18.16 6.32
C MET A 47 -2.91 16.87 6.77
N VAL A 48 -2.11 16.91 7.83
CA VAL A 48 -1.47 15.72 8.41
C VAL A 48 -2.50 14.75 8.97
N ILE A 49 -3.52 15.26 9.66
CA ILE A 49 -4.64 14.45 10.16
C ILE A 49 -5.42 13.82 8.99
N MET A 50 -5.70 14.58 7.91
CA MET A 50 -6.35 14.05 6.72
C MET A 50 -5.55 12.91 6.08
N VAL A 51 -4.22 13.03 5.99
CA VAL A 51 -3.36 11.95 5.51
C VAL A 51 -3.46 10.75 6.44
N GLY A 52 -3.38 10.94 7.76
CA GLY A 52 -3.53 9.86 8.74
C GLY A 52 -4.88 9.12 8.61
N LEU A 53 -5.97 9.85 8.38
CA LEU A 53 -7.29 9.27 8.14
C LEU A 53 -7.35 8.50 6.82
N ALA A 54 -6.75 9.02 5.76
CA ALA A 54 -6.69 8.34 4.46
C ALA A 54 -5.88 7.04 4.55
N GLU A 55 -4.75 7.05 5.26
CA GLU A 55 -3.92 5.85 5.48
C GLU A 55 -4.61 4.81 6.37
N LEU A 56 -5.15 5.22 7.52
CA LEU A 56 -5.82 4.28 8.43
C LEU A 56 -7.12 3.76 7.82
N GLY A 57 -7.97 4.65 7.32
CA GLY A 57 -9.22 4.29 6.65
C GLY A 57 -8.98 3.46 5.41
N GLY A 58 -7.95 3.80 4.61
CA GLY A 58 -7.55 3.01 3.44
C GLY A 58 -7.14 1.59 3.81
N ALA A 59 -6.40 1.39 4.91
CA ALA A 59 -6.00 0.07 5.39
C ALA A 59 -7.20 -0.76 5.84
N LEU A 60 -8.11 -0.18 6.63
CA LEU A 60 -9.31 -0.86 7.08
C LEU A 60 -10.23 -1.23 5.90
N LEU A 61 -10.41 -0.33 4.94
CA LEU A 61 -11.16 -0.58 3.70
C LEU A 61 -10.51 -1.67 2.85
N LEU A 62 -9.18 -1.67 2.71
CA LEU A 62 -8.46 -2.69 1.95
C LEU A 62 -8.62 -4.09 2.57
N LEU A 63 -8.55 -4.18 3.89
CA LEU A 63 -8.75 -5.45 4.61
C LEU A 63 -10.20 -5.92 4.49
N TRP A 64 -11.16 -5.04 4.76
CA TRP A 64 -12.58 -5.37 4.63
C TRP A 64 -12.93 -5.78 3.20
N GLY A 65 -12.45 -5.05 2.19
CA GLY A 65 -12.66 -5.38 0.78
C GLY A 65 -12.08 -6.73 0.37
N GLY A 66 -11.10 -7.28 1.12
CA GLY A 66 -10.49 -8.58 0.84
C GLY A 66 -11.43 -9.77 1.01
N PHE A 67 -12.44 -9.65 1.87
CA PHE A 67 -13.52 -10.62 2.03
C PHE A 67 -14.92 -10.02 1.77
N GLY A 68 -14.98 -8.72 1.53
CA GLY A 68 -16.20 -7.95 1.37
C GLY A 68 -16.34 -7.37 -0.04
N PRO A 69 -16.91 -6.16 -0.17
CA PRO A 69 -17.27 -5.62 -1.48
C PRO A 69 -16.05 -5.08 -2.26
N ASP A 70 -16.11 -5.20 -3.58
CA ASP A 70 -15.05 -4.78 -4.52
C ASP A 70 -14.70 -3.29 -4.39
N TRP A 71 -15.71 -2.43 -4.20
CA TRP A 71 -15.50 -0.99 -4.09
C TRP A 71 -14.61 -0.62 -2.89
N ALA A 72 -14.64 -1.39 -1.79
CA ALA A 72 -13.84 -1.10 -0.60
C ALA A 72 -12.34 -1.33 -0.88
N THR A 73 -12.01 -2.40 -1.62
CA THR A 73 -10.64 -2.64 -2.11
C THR A 73 -10.14 -1.49 -2.96
N ARG A 74 -10.97 -1.04 -3.92
CA ARG A 74 -10.58 0.05 -4.84
C ARG A 74 -10.41 1.37 -4.12
N LEU A 75 -11.38 1.74 -3.27
CA LEU A 75 -11.35 3.01 -2.54
C LEU A 75 -10.19 3.06 -1.55
N GLY A 76 -9.97 1.99 -0.78
CA GLY A 76 -8.86 1.95 0.18
C GLY A 76 -7.50 2.05 -0.53
N SER A 77 -7.35 1.37 -1.66
CA SER A 77 -6.12 1.44 -2.46
C SER A 77 -5.96 2.78 -3.17
N ALA A 78 -7.05 3.48 -3.51
CA ALA A 78 -6.99 4.82 -4.09
C ALA A 78 -6.46 5.84 -3.09
N PHE A 79 -6.86 5.75 -1.81
CA PHE A 79 -6.27 6.57 -0.76
C PHE A 79 -4.76 6.34 -0.65
N PHE A 80 -4.31 5.09 -0.68
CA PHE A 80 -2.88 4.77 -0.68
C PHE A 80 -2.15 5.35 -1.88
N ALA A 81 -2.72 5.23 -3.08
CA ALA A 81 -2.12 5.78 -4.29
C ALA A 81 -1.95 7.30 -4.20
N ILE A 82 -2.97 8.03 -3.73
CA ILE A 82 -2.91 9.48 -3.56
C ILE A 82 -1.85 9.88 -2.52
N VAL A 83 -1.83 9.20 -1.37
CA VAL A 83 -0.84 9.46 -0.32
C VAL A 83 0.58 9.18 -0.81
N MET A 84 0.80 8.09 -1.55
CA MET A 84 2.11 7.77 -2.13
C MET A 84 2.55 8.77 -3.18
N LEU A 85 1.65 9.25 -4.06
CA LEU A 85 1.96 10.32 -5.00
C LEU A 85 2.45 11.57 -4.26
N GLY A 86 1.74 11.98 -3.21
CA GLY A 86 2.17 13.10 -2.37
C GLY A 86 3.53 12.87 -1.70
N ALA A 87 3.71 11.73 -1.05
CA ALA A 87 4.95 11.39 -0.35
C ALA A 87 6.16 11.31 -1.31
N ILE A 88 5.99 10.72 -2.49
CA ILE A 88 7.05 10.64 -3.51
C ILE A 88 7.47 12.05 -3.92
N MET A 89 6.50 12.88 -4.34
CA MET A 89 6.81 14.20 -4.90
C MET A 89 7.37 15.17 -3.84
N MET A 90 6.90 15.09 -2.60
CA MET A 90 7.27 16.03 -1.54
C MET A 90 8.47 15.59 -0.70
N VAL A 91 8.73 14.28 -0.59
CA VAL A 91 9.74 13.74 0.33
C VAL A 91 10.78 12.91 -0.41
N HIS A 92 10.35 11.87 -1.11
CA HIS A 92 11.28 10.81 -1.54
C HIS A 92 12.02 11.12 -2.84
N LEU A 93 11.41 11.86 -3.77
CA LEU A 93 12.00 12.17 -5.06
C LEU A 93 13.33 12.94 -4.93
N ALA A 94 13.43 13.83 -3.93
CA ALA A 94 14.64 14.61 -3.66
C ALA A 94 15.86 13.75 -3.27
N TYR A 95 15.63 12.53 -2.79
CA TYR A 95 16.68 11.58 -2.41
C TYR A 95 17.02 10.59 -3.54
N GLY A 96 16.31 10.64 -4.68
CA GLY A 96 16.52 9.74 -5.81
C GLY A 96 15.93 8.34 -5.60
N TRP A 97 16.31 7.40 -6.47
CA TRP A 97 15.70 6.07 -6.54
C TRP A 97 16.04 5.17 -5.35
N ASN A 98 17.34 4.96 -5.09
CA ASN A 98 17.84 3.95 -4.17
C ASN A 98 17.42 4.21 -2.72
N SER A 99 16.87 3.23 -2.00
CA SER A 99 16.48 3.39 -0.58
C SER A 99 17.44 2.74 0.44
N ILE A 100 18.52 2.08 0.00
CA ILE A 100 19.37 1.20 0.84
C ILE A 100 20.80 1.71 1.01
N ASN A 101 21.39 2.35 0.01
CA ASN A 101 22.78 2.79 -0.01
C ASN A 101 22.85 4.33 -0.12
N MET A 102 22.23 5.02 0.85
CA MET A 102 22.03 6.48 0.78
C MET A 102 22.96 7.30 1.71
N GLY A 103 23.95 6.65 2.32
CA GLY A 103 24.76 7.25 3.36
C GLY A 103 24.04 7.32 4.72
N MET A 104 24.81 7.62 5.76
CA MET A 104 24.34 7.62 7.15
C MET A 104 23.25 8.67 7.36
N GLY A 105 22.11 8.29 7.95
CA GLY A 105 20.98 9.19 8.21
C GLY A 105 19.97 9.35 7.07
N ASN A 106 20.19 8.73 5.91
CA ASN A 106 19.27 8.78 4.76
C ASN A 106 18.72 7.41 4.33
N MET A 107 19.04 6.35 5.08
CA MET A 107 18.48 5.01 4.84
C MET A 107 16.95 5.06 4.80
N GLY A 108 16.35 4.44 3.77
CA GLY A 108 14.90 4.40 3.58
C GLY A 108 14.27 5.66 2.99
N LYS A 109 15.04 6.71 2.67
CA LYS A 109 14.48 7.97 2.15
C LYS A 109 14.29 8.01 0.64
N GLY A 110 14.96 7.14 -0.13
CA GLY A 110 14.77 7.04 -1.58
C GLY A 110 13.37 6.54 -1.94
N MET A 111 12.97 6.69 -3.20
CA MET A 111 11.61 6.44 -3.67
C MET A 111 11.31 5.02 -4.17
N GLU A 112 12.27 4.09 -4.14
CA GLU A 112 12.11 2.71 -4.64
C GLU A 112 10.88 2.01 -4.03
N PHE A 113 10.79 1.99 -2.69
CA PHE A 113 9.69 1.32 -2.01
C PHE A 113 8.36 2.05 -2.18
N GLN A 114 8.34 3.38 -2.16
CA GLN A 114 7.14 4.17 -2.35
C GLN A 114 6.58 4.00 -3.77
N THR A 115 7.46 3.87 -4.76
CA THR A 115 7.06 3.59 -6.15
C THR A 115 6.45 2.20 -6.26
N LEU A 116 7.01 1.19 -5.59
CA LEU A 116 6.42 -0.15 -5.53
C LEU A 116 5.05 -0.13 -4.84
N ILE A 117 4.92 0.54 -3.70
CA ILE A 117 3.64 0.69 -2.97
C ILE A 117 2.61 1.39 -3.86
N LEU A 118 2.98 2.46 -4.57
CA LEU A 118 2.11 3.16 -5.50
C LEU A 118 1.63 2.23 -6.63
N ALA A 119 2.55 1.48 -7.25
CA ALA A 119 2.22 0.55 -8.32
C ALA A 119 1.24 -0.55 -7.87
N ILE A 120 1.48 -1.14 -6.69
CA ILE A 120 0.59 -2.16 -6.11
C ILE A 120 -0.77 -1.54 -5.73
N SER A 121 -0.78 -0.33 -5.19
CA SER A 121 -2.01 0.39 -4.87
C SER A 121 -2.85 0.63 -6.12
N LEU A 122 -2.23 1.11 -7.20
CA LEU A 122 -2.88 1.28 -8.50
C LEU A 122 -3.36 -0.05 -9.08
N TYR A 123 -2.58 -1.13 -8.93
CA TYR A 123 -3.01 -2.48 -9.31
C TYR A 123 -4.33 -2.87 -8.63
N PHE A 124 -4.47 -2.67 -7.32
CA PHE A 124 -5.74 -2.91 -6.62
C PHE A 124 -6.85 -1.92 -6.99
N VAL A 125 -6.53 -0.65 -7.29
CA VAL A 125 -7.53 0.32 -7.81
C VAL A 125 -8.15 -0.19 -9.11
N PHE A 126 -7.34 -0.70 -10.03
CA PHE A 126 -7.82 -1.13 -11.35
C PHE A 126 -8.38 -2.56 -11.36
N LYS A 127 -7.78 -3.49 -10.62
CA LYS A 127 -8.23 -4.89 -10.58
C LYS A 127 -9.31 -5.17 -9.55
N GLY A 128 -9.38 -4.41 -8.46
CA GLY A 128 -10.30 -4.67 -7.35
C GLY A 128 -10.16 -6.10 -6.81
N ASN A 129 -11.27 -6.78 -6.59
CA ASN A 129 -11.35 -8.16 -6.09
C ASN A 129 -11.16 -9.23 -7.18
N SER A 130 -11.01 -8.87 -8.46
CA SER A 130 -10.66 -9.87 -9.49
C SER A 130 -9.29 -10.53 -9.27
N VAL A 131 -8.49 -9.99 -8.35
CA VAL A 131 -7.22 -10.56 -7.85
C VAL A 131 -7.41 -11.84 -7.02
N SER A 132 -8.62 -12.13 -6.55
CA SER A 132 -8.95 -13.35 -5.80
C SER A 132 -9.61 -14.42 -6.67
N THR A 133 -9.82 -14.14 -7.96
CA THR A 133 -10.43 -15.09 -8.89
C THR A 133 -9.36 -16.07 -9.39
N GLU A 134 -9.67 -17.37 -9.31
CA GLU A 134 -8.87 -18.40 -9.96
C GLU A 134 -9.08 -18.28 -11.47
N THR A 135 -7.99 -18.07 -12.22
CA THR A 135 -8.07 -18.17 -13.68
C THR A 135 -8.42 -19.62 -14.00
N ALA A 136 -9.62 -19.85 -14.54
CA ALA A 136 -9.95 -21.16 -15.09
C ALA A 136 -8.88 -21.50 -16.13
N ILE A 137 -8.06 -22.51 -15.84
CA ILE A 137 -7.13 -23.07 -16.82
C ILE A 137 -8.05 -23.80 -17.82
N VAL A 138 -8.35 -23.15 -18.93
CA VAL A 138 -9.00 -23.76 -20.10
C VAL A 138 -7.94 -24.53 -20.87
#